data_AF-S8CMN2-F1
#
_entry.id   AF-S8CMN2-F1
#
_cell.length_a   1.000
_cell.length_b   1.000
_cell.length_c   1.000
_cell.angle_alpha   90.00
_cell.angle_beta   90.00
_cell.angle_gamma   90.00
#
_symmetry.space_group_name_H-M   'P 1'
#
loop_
_entity.id
_entity.type
_entity.pdbx_description
1 polymer ?
#
loop_
_entity_poly.entity_id
_entity_poly.type
_entity_poly.pdbx_seq_one_letter_code
_entity_poly.pdbx_strand_id
1 'polypeptide(L)' 'GSTNGTESMIGRRVTGFVEATFDAGYVLSLRIGESDSSLRGLVFKPGCIVPITEANDIAPHLPMIQRS' A
#
# COMPACT_ATOMS: atom_id res chain seq x y z
N GLY A 1 17.10 32.88 4.55
CA GLY A 1 16.13 31.99 3.90
C GLY A 1 16.54 30.55 4.13
N SER A 2 15.61 29.72 4.61
CA SER A 2 15.51 28.29 4.27
C SER A 2 14.17 27.81 4.82
N THR A 3 13.17 27.70 3.95
CA THR A 3 11.89 27.06 4.24
C THR A 3 12.12 25.55 4.26
N ASN A 4 12.49 24.99 5.43
CA ASN A 4 12.44 23.55 5.60
C ASN A 4 10.98 23.15 5.76
N GLY A 5 10.33 22.92 4.62
CA GLY A 5 9.02 22.29 4.52
C GLY A 5 9.06 20.89 5.09
N THR A 6 9.04 20.79 6.41
CA THR A 6 8.43 19.64 7.08
C THR A 6 6.94 19.77 6.85
N GLU A 7 6.51 19.54 5.61
CA GLU A 7 5.13 19.21 5.35
C GLU A 7 4.79 18.05 6.27
N SER A 8 3.79 18.28 7.12
CA SER A 8 3.36 17.41 8.20
C SER A 8 3.07 16.01 7.66
N MET A 9 4.06 15.12 7.73
CA MET A 9 3.85 13.71 7.41
C MET A 9 2.93 13.13 8.49
N ILE A 10 1.65 12.99 8.19
CA ILE A 10 0.68 12.33 9.07
C ILE A 10 0.92 10.82 8.95
N GLY A 11 1.79 10.26 9.79
CA GLY A 11 2.12 8.83 9.79
C GLY A 11 3.34 8.46 10.64
N ARG A 12 3.61 7.15 10.76
CA ARG A 12 4.83 6.62 11.43
C ARG A 12 5.83 6.17 10.37
N ARG A 13 7.13 6.43 10.60
CA ARG A 13 8.20 5.88 9.76
C ARG A 13 8.23 4.36 9.85
N VAL A 14 8.49 3.72 8.72
CA VAL A 14 8.65 2.27 8.58
C VAL A 14 9.98 1.96 7.91
N THR A 15 10.60 0.85 8.28
CA THR A 15 11.82 0.30 7.65
C THR A 15 11.56 -1.14 7.23
N GLY A 16 12.29 -1.69 6.27
CA GLY A 16 12.04 -3.06 5.83
C GLY A 16 12.75 -3.44 4.55
N PHE A 17 12.38 -4.59 3.99
CA PHE A 17 12.98 -5.16 2.79
C PHE A 17 11.93 -5.76 1.85
N VAL A 18 12.32 -5.87 0.58
CA VAL A 18 11.55 -6.55 -0.46
C VAL A 18 11.81 -8.05 -0.33
N GLU A 19 10.78 -8.85 -0.06
CA GLU A 19 10.89 -10.30 0.00
C GLU A 19 10.85 -10.94 -1.38
N ALA A 20 10.02 -10.39 -2.27
CA ALA A 20 9.83 -10.89 -3.62
C ALA A 20 9.33 -9.78 -4.55
N THR A 21 9.54 -9.98 -5.85
CA THR A 21 9.02 -9.12 -6.91
C THR A 21 8.03 -9.92 -7.76
N PHE A 22 7.03 -9.23 -8.30
CA PHE A 22 6.13 -9.74 -9.33
C PHE A 22 5.86 -8.65 -10.36
N ASP A 23 5.27 -9.00 -11.50
CA ASP A 23 5.11 -8.08 -12.63
C ASP A 23 4.46 -6.75 -12.22
N ALA A 24 3.39 -6.86 -11.45
CA ALA A 24 2.60 -5.73 -10.98
C ALA A 24 3.11 -5.09 -9.66
N GLY A 25 4.15 -5.62 -9.00
CA GLY A 25 4.53 -5.09 -7.67
C GLY A 25 5.61 -5.83 -6.88
N TYR A 26 5.55 -5.66 -5.56
CA TYR A 26 6.51 -6.16 -4.58
C TYR A 26 5.80 -6.78 -3.37
N VAL A 27 6.37 -7.84 -2.82
CA VAL A 27 6.05 -8.33 -1.47
C VAL A 27 7.03 -7.68 -0.51
N LEU A 28 6.53 -7.00 0.52
CA LEU A 28 7.34 -6.28 1.51
C LEU A 28 7.16 -6.87 2.90
N SER A 29 8.25 -6.88 3.66
CA SER A 29 8.23 -7.04 5.12
C SER A 29 8.78 -5.77 5.76
N LEU A 30 7.96 -5.16 6.61
CA LEU A 30 8.17 -3.84 7.20
C LEU A 30 8.11 -3.90 8.72
N ARG A 31 8.85 -3.03 9.40
CA ARG A 31 8.81 -2.75 10.83
C ARG A 31 8.34 -1.32 11.05
N ILE A 32 7.48 -1.08 12.05
CA ILE A 32 6.93 0.25 12.33
C ILE A 32 7.72 0.94 13.44
N GLY A 33 8.53 1.94 13.10
CA GLY A 33 9.47 2.56 14.02
C GLY A 33 10.41 1.53 14.66
N GLU A 34 10.63 1.64 15.97
CA GLU A 34 11.48 0.72 16.74
C GLU A 34 10.68 -0.41 17.43
N SER A 35 9.39 -0.60 17.13
CA SER A 35 8.60 -1.65 17.77
C SER A 35 8.82 -3.02 17.12
N ASP A 36 8.61 -4.10 17.87
CA ASP A 36 8.69 -5.47 17.34
C ASP A 36 7.49 -5.88 16.48
N SER A 37 6.70 -4.90 16.04
CA SER A 37 5.56 -5.14 15.15
C SER A 37 6.03 -5.18 13.71
N SER A 38 6.01 -6.37 13.12
CA SER A 38 6.25 -6.57 11.69
C SER A 38 4.92 -6.57 10.92
N LEU A 39 4.88 -5.86 9.80
CA LEU A 39 3.83 -5.94 8.80
C LEU A 39 4.36 -6.62 7.55
N ARG A 40 3.55 -7.49 6.96
CA ARG A 40 3.83 -8.12 5.67
C ARG A 40 2.70 -7.79 4.71
N GLY A 41 3.04 -7.39 3.48
CA GLY A 41 2.03 -6.95 2.53
C GLY A 41 2.53 -6.82 1.11
N LEU A 42 1.60 -6.42 0.24
CA LEU A 42 1.84 -6.20 -1.19
C LEU A 42 1.81 -4.71 -1.50
N VAL A 43 2.73 -4.27 -2.35
CA VAL A 43 2.71 -2.93 -2.94
C VAL A 43 2.68 -3.06 -4.45
N PHE A 44 1.63 -2.50 -5.06
CA PHE A 44 1.48 -2.46 -6.51
C PHE A 44 2.18 -1.23 -7.08
N LYS A 45 2.80 -1.40 -8.25
CA LYS A 45 3.38 -0.28 -9.01
C LYS A 45 2.25 0.65 -9.48
N PRO A 46 2.52 1.96 -9.65
CA PRO A 46 1.55 2.88 -10.25
C PRO A 46 1.04 2.35 -11.59
N GLY A 47 -0.28 2.43 -11.81
CA GLY A 47 -0.92 1.94 -13.05
C GLY A 47 -1.17 0.43 -13.09
N CYS A 48 -0.66 -0.35 -12.14
CA CYS A 48 -0.95 -1.79 -12.02
C CYS A 48 -2.19 -2.10 -11.15
N ILE A 49 -2.97 -1.07 -10.81
CA ILE A 49 -4.26 -1.19 -10.15
C ILE A 49 -5.32 -0.66 -11.12
N VAL A 50 -6.25 -1.52 -11.52
CA VAL A 50 -7.44 -1.12 -12.27
C VAL A 50 -8.60 -1.02 -11.28
N PRO A 51 -9.36 0.09 -11.24
CA PRO A 51 -10.57 0.18 -10.44
C PRO A 51 -11.53 -0.99 -10.73
N ILE A 52 -12.30 -1.40 -9.71
CA ILE A 52 -13.36 -2.38 -9.91
C ILE A 52 -14.44 -1.74 -10.79
N THR A 53 -14.90 -2.48 -11.78
CA THR A 53 -15.93 -2.19 -12.77
C THR A 53 -16.82 -3.43 -12.89
N GLU A 54 -18.04 -3.29 -13.41
CA GLU A 54 -18.92 -4.45 -13.66
C GLU A 54 -18.25 -5.53 -14.52
N ALA A 55 -17.37 -5.13 -15.45
CA ALA A 55 -16.68 -6.05 -16.36
C ALA A 55 -15.52 -6.83 -15.70
N ASN A 56 -14.95 -6.34 -14.59
CA ASN A 56 -13.85 -7.00 -13.89
C ASN A 56 -14.21 -7.43 -12.46
N ASP A 57 -15.48 -7.36 -12.09
CA ASP A 57 -16.00 -7.86 -10.83
C ASP A 57 -16.10 -9.39 -10.89
N ILE A 58 -15.35 -10.08 -10.04
CA ILE A 58 -15.37 -11.54 -9.90
C ILE A 58 -16.62 -12.00 -9.12
N ALA A 59 -17.29 -11.09 -8.40
CA ALA A 59 -18.41 -11.37 -7.51
C ALA A 59 -19.57 -10.37 -7.72
N PRO A 60 -20.17 -10.32 -8.93
CA PRO A 60 -21.13 -9.28 -9.34
C PRO A 60 -22.44 -9.23 -8.53
N HIS A 61 -22.69 -10.25 -7.70
CA HIS A 61 -23.89 -10.34 -6.87
C HIS A 61 -23.63 -10.05 -5.39
N LEU A 62 -22.37 -9.83 -5.00
CA LEU A 62 -22.06 -9.37 -3.67
C LEU A 62 -22.18 -7.84 -3.62
N PRO A 63 -22.77 -7.27 -2.55
CA PRO A 63 -22.78 -5.83 -2.36
C PRO A 63 -21.35 -5.29 -2.37
N MET A 64 -21.06 -4.34 -3.26
CA MET A 64 -19.76 -3.68 -3.29
C MET A 64 -19.55 -2.91 -1.99
N ILE A 65 -18.48 -3.24 -1.25
CA ILE A 65 -18.09 -2.47 -0.07
C ILE A 65 -17.75 -1.05 -0.52
N GLN A 66 -18.56 -0.08 -0.12
CA GLN A 66 -18.22 1.32 -0.33
C GLN A 66 -17.06 1.70 0.58
N ARG A 67 -16.01 2.28 0.00
CA ARG A 67 -14.92 2.89 0.77
C ARG A 67 -15.44 4.25 1.26
N SER A 68 -15.60 4.38 2.59
CA SER A 68 -15.94 5.62 3.30
C SER A 68 -14.80 6.63 3.26
#